data_AF-A0A9W4XCI5-F1
#
_entry.id   AF-A0A9W4XCI5-F1
#
_cell.length_a   1.000
_cell.length_b   1.000
_cell.length_c   1.000
_cell.angle_alpha   90.00
_cell.angle_beta   90.00
_cell.angle_gamma   90.00
#
_symmetry.space_group_name_H-M   'P 1'
#
loop_
_entity.id
_entity.type
_entity.pdbx_description
1 polymer ?
#
loop_
_entity_poly.entity_id
_entity_poly.type
_entity_poly.pdbx_seq_one_letter_code
_entity_poly.pdbx_strand_id
1 'polypeptide(L)'
;MTPHRSIYKPASIFFLCSLLIACSQSHKNLTTIEKVQNSYNDAVALDQDYEKRNYGQPDPASFTRLKQYRSDAYQALMQFRQKFDKNKPLPKTSLENARSKIDQYVSYLNALGATSATKNTLTGF
;
A
#
# COMPACT_ATOMS: atom_id res chain seq x y z
N MET A 1 -8.09 -65.50 24.12
CA MET A 1 -8.39 -64.28 24.90
C MET A 1 -7.49 -63.17 24.43
N THR A 2 -8.03 -62.21 23.69
CA THR A 2 -7.36 -60.99 23.21
C THR A 2 -7.89 -59.79 24.00
N PRO A 3 -7.07 -58.82 24.42
CA PRO A 3 -7.58 -57.54 24.85
C PRO A 3 -7.65 -56.59 23.64
N HIS A 4 -8.87 -56.22 23.31
CA HIS A 4 -9.26 -55.12 22.45
C HIS A 4 -8.86 -53.81 23.16
N ARG A 5 -7.93 -53.01 22.61
CA ARG A 5 -7.70 -51.63 23.07
C ARG A 5 -8.10 -50.62 22.01
N SER A 6 -9.11 -49.86 22.42
CA SER A 6 -9.80 -48.76 21.77
C SER A 6 -8.87 -47.74 21.14
N ILE A 7 -9.11 -47.48 19.85
CA ILE A 7 -8.53 -46.38 19.08
C ILE A 7 -9.32 -45.10 19.45
N TYR A 8 -8.75 -44.23 20.28
CA TYR A 8 -9.24 -42.86 20.45
C TYR A 8 -8.41 -41.92 19.57
N LYS A 9 -9.03 -41.40 18.51
CA LYS A 9 -8.47 -40.42 17.55
C LYS A 9 -8.35 -39.03 18.19
N PRO A 10 -7.17 -38.37 18.18
CA PRO A 10 -7.08 -36.93 18.45
C PRO A 10 -7.14 -36.14 17.13
N ALA A 11 -8.24 -36.27 16.38
CA ALA A 11 -8.38 -35.57 15.08
C ALA A 11 -9.09 -34.21 15.17
N SER A 12 -9.77 -33.90 16.28
CA SER A 12 -10.64 -32.70 16.36
C SER A 12 -9.95 -31.42 16.83
N ILE A 13 -8.74 -31.46 17.41
CA ILE A 13 -8.08 -30.26 17.92
C ILE A 13 -7.33 -29.50 16.81
N PHE A 14 -6.88 -30.18 15.75
CA PHE A 14 -6.16 -29.54 14.64
C PHE A 14 -7.04 -28.64 13.74
N PHE A 15 -8.36 -28.87 13.71
CA PHE A 15 -9.28 -28.14 12.81
C PHE A 15 -9.69 -26.75 13.36
N LEU A 16 -9.74 -26.58 14.68
CA LEU A 16 -10.12 -25.31 15.32
C LEU A 16 -9.03 -24.23 15.19
N CYS A 17 -7.75 -24.61 15.18
CA CYS A 17 -6.64 -23.66 15.01
C CYS A 17 -6.57 -23.07 13.60
N SER A 18 -6.99 -23.81 12.56
CA SER A 18 -6.90 -23.37 11.16
C SER A 18 -7.83 -22.19 10.85
N LEU A 19 -9.02 -22.16 11.47
CA LEU A 19 -10.04 -21.13 11.26
C LEU A 19 -9.63 -19.76 11.85
N LEU A 20 -9.00 -19.76 13.04
CA LEU A 20 -8.51 -18.53 13.68
C LEU A 20 -7.34 -17.90 12.92
N ILE A 21 -6.46 -18.73 12.34
CA ILE A 21 -5.31 -18.26 11.55
C ILE A 21 -5.79 -17.63 10.23
N ALA A 22 -6.81 -18.19 9.59
CA ALA A 22 -7.40 -17.65 8.36
C ALA A 22 -8.07 -16.27 8.59
N CYS A 23 -8.82 -16.12 9.69
CA CYS A 23 -9.40 -14.81 10.05
C CYS A 23 -8.33 -13.76 10.38
N SER A 24 -7.27 -14.12 11.12
CA SER A 24 -6.19 -13.19 11.46
C SER A 24 -5.41 -12.70 10.24
N GLN A 25 -5.16 -13.58 9.26
CA GLN A 25 -4.50 -13.21 8.00
C GLN A 25 -5.38 -12.31 7.12
N SER A 26 -6.69 -12.57 7.05
CA SER A 26 -7.62 -11.75 6.25
C SER A 26 -7.64 -10.29 6.71
N HIS A 27 -7.71 -10.04 8.03
CA HIS A 27 -7.65 -8.68 8.58
C HIS A 27 -6.32 -7.97 8.31
N LYS A 28 -5.18 -8.65 8.53
CA LYS A 28 -3.85 -8.07 8.27
C LYS A 28 -3.66 -7.71 6.79
N ASN A 29 -4.23 -8.52 5.90
CA ASN A 29 -4.18 -8.30 4.47
C ASN A 29 -4.98 -7.05 4.05
N LEU A 30 -6.19 -6.87 4.60
CA LEU A 30 -7.02 -5.67 4.37
C LEU A 30 -6.33 -4.39 4.85
N THR A 31 -5.80 -4.38 6.08
CA THR A 31 -5.06 -3.24 6.62
C THR A 31 -3.84 -2.87 5.76
N THR A 32 -3.18 -3.86 5.17
CA THR A 32 -2.03 -3.61 4.29
C THR A 32 -2.45 -2.91 3.00
N ILE A 33 -3.59 -3.29 2.43
CA ILE A 33 -4.12 -2.67 1.22
C ILE A 33 -4.54 -1.23 1.49
N GLU A 34 -5.27 -1.00 2.59
CA GLU A 34 -5.67 0.33 3.03
C GLU A 34 -4.46 1.25 3.21
N LYS A 35 -3.39 0.75 3.85
CA LYS A 35 -2.15 1.53 3.99
C LYS A 35 -1.54 1.95 2.66
N VAL A 36 -1.41 1.02 1.69
CA VAL A 36 -0.85 1.35 0.38
C VAL A 36 -1.74 2.34 -0.38
N GLN A 37 -3.06 2.19 -0.28
CA GLN A 37 -4.01 3.11 -0.90
C GLN A 37 -3.97 4.49 -0.24
N ASN A 38 -3.86 4.56 1.09
CA ASN A 38 -3.70 5.82 1.81
C ASN A 38 -2.41 6.54 1.42
N SER A 39 -1.27 5.83 1.34
CA SER A 39 -0.02 6.44 0.86
C SER A 39 -0.13 7.02 -0.54
N TYR A 40 -0.87 6.35 -1.45
CA TYR A 40 -1.15 6.91 -2.78
C TYR A 40 -2.02 8.16 -2.69
N ASN A 41 -3.11 8.13 -1.91
CA ASN A 41 -4.02 9.27 -1.74
C ASN A 41 -3.32 10.48 -1.13
N ASP A 42 -2.45 10.27 -0.13
CA ASP A 42 -1.65 11.31 0.50
C ASP A 42 -0.72 11.97 -0.52
N ALA A 43 -0.07 11.17 -1.38
CA ALA A 43 0.77 11.69 -2.45
C ALA A 43 -0.04 12.47 -3.51
N VAL A 44 -1.26 12.07 -3.82
CA VAL A 44 -2.17 12.83 -4.70
C VAL A 44 -2.58 14.16 -4.06
N ALA A 45 -2.83 14.20 -2.76
CA ALA A 45 -3.12 15.44 -2.06
C ALA A 45 -1.94 16.42 -2.11
N LEU A 46 -0.71 15.93 -1.93
CA LEU A 46 0.52 16.73 -2.06
C LEU A 46 0.72 17.27 -3.49
N ASP A 47 0.45 16.47 -4.51
CA ASP A 47 0.47 16.89 -5.92
C ASP A 47 -0.54 18.01 -6.20
N GLN A 48 -1.77 17.88 -5.71
CA GLN A 48 -2.78 18.94 -5.83
C GLN A 48 -2.35 20.24 -5.15
N ASP A 49 -1.68 20.17 -4.00
CA ASP A 49 -1.15 21.36 -3.34
C ASP A 49 0.03 21.98 -4.10
N TYR A 50 0.83 21.16 -4.79
CA TYR A 50 1.89 21.61 -5.68
C TYR A 50 1.34 22.30 -6.93
N GLU A 51 0.34 21.73 -7.60
CA GLU A 51 -0.34 22.32 -8.77
C GLU A 51 -0.93 23.70 -8.47
N LYS A 52 -1.43 23.91 -7.24
CA LYS A 52 -1.99 25.19 -6.78
C LYS A 52 -0.93 26.30 -6.56
N ARG A 53 0.34 26.06 -6.91
CA ARG A 53 1.47 26.99 -6.78
C ARG A 53 1.80 27.38 -5.34
N ASN A 54 1.41 26.57 -4.36
CA ASN A 54 1.75 26.81 -2.95
C ASN A 54 3.25 26.67 -2.66
N TYR A 55 4.05 26.24 -3.66
CA TYR A 55 5.49 25.96 -3.52
C TYR A 55 6.35 26.65 -4.60
N GLY A 56 5.81 27.65 -5.32
CA GLY A 56 6.53 28.41 -6.36
C GLY A 56 5.91 28.29 -7.76
N GLN A 57 6.62 28.77 -8.80
CA GLN A 57 6.25 28.57 -10.21
C GLN A 57 6.80 27.21 -10.68
N PRO A 58 5.93 26.21 -10.87
CA PRO A 58 6.36 24.88 -11.30
C PRO A 58 6.84 24.85 -12.75
N ASP A 59 7.98 24.21 -12.99
CA ASP A 59 8.56 24.00 -14.32
C ASP A 59 7.70 23.00 -15.13
N PRO A 60 7.31 23.32 -16.39
CA PRO A 60 6.49 22.44 -17.23
C PRO A 60 7.04 21.02 -17.43
N ALA A 61 8.37 20.86 -17.50
CA ALA A 61 8.99 19.53 -17.61
C ALA A 61 8.82 18.73 -16.33
N SER A 62 8.89 19.40 -15.17
CA SER A 62 8.65 18.80 -13.87
C SER A 62 7.21 18.30 -13.71
N PHE A 63 6.20 19.04 -14.19
CA PHE A 63 4.82 18.55 -14.20
C PHE A 63 4.60 17.33 -15.10
N THR A 64 5.24 17.30 -16.26
CA THR A 64 5.13 16.17 -17.18
C THR A 64 5.64 14.89 -16.53
N ARG A 65 6.79 14.97 -15.85
CA ARG A 65 7.34 13.85 -15.06
C ARG A 65 6.44 13.49 -13.87
N LEU A 66 5.89 14.48 -13.18
CA LEU A 66 5.01 14.26 -12.04
C LEU A 66 3.74 13.48 -12.44
N LYS A 67 3.13 13.83 -13.57
CA LYS A 67 2.00 13.09 -14.16
C LYS A 67 2.39 11.65 -14.49
N GLN A 68 3.58 11.43 -15.03
CA GLN A 68 4.07 10.07 -15.31
C GLN A 68 4.20 9.25 -14.03
N TYR A 69 4.86 9.78 -12.99
CA TYR A 69 5.01 9.08 -11.73
C TYR A 69 3.67 8.78 -11.05
N ARG A 70 2.73 9.73 -11.09
CA ARG A 70 1.35 9.52 -10.61
C ARG A 70 0.64 8.40 -11.37
N SER A 71 0.77 8.37 -12.69
CA SER A 71 0.19 7.32 -13.54
C SER A 71 0.79 5.95 -13.24
N ASP A 72 2.11 5.85 -13.17
CA ASP A 72 2.84 4.63 -12.82
C ASP A 72 2.40 4.09 -11.45
N ALA A 73 2.32 4.95 -10.44
CA ALA A 73 1.88 4.61 -9.09
C ALA A 73 0.42 4.11 -9.08
N TYR A 74 -0.47 4.79 -9.82
CA TYR A 74 -1.86 4.37 -9.96
C TYR A 74 -1.99 3.00 -10.63
N GLN A 75 -1.27 2.78 -11.73
CA GLN A 75 -1.30 1.50 -12.45
C GLN A 75 -0.79 0.35 -11.57
N ALA A 76 0.31 0.56 -10.84
CA ALA A 76 0.85 -0.43 -9.93
C ALA A 76 -0.12 -0.75 -8.76
N LEU A 77 -0.79 0.26 -8.21
CA LEU A 77 -1.84 0.08 -7.21
C LEU A 77 -3.02 -0.72 -7.76
N MET A 78 -3.48 -0.42 -8.97
CA MET A 78 -4.59 -1.15 -9.60
C MET A 78 -4.21 -2.61 -9.89
N GLN A 79 -3.01 -2.87 -10.39
CA GLN A 79 -2.51 -4.23 -10.60
C GLN A 79 -2.43 -5.02 -9.29
N PHE A 80 -1.98 -4.39 -8.20
CA PHE A 80 -1.97 -5.00 -6.87
C PHE A 80 -3.39 -5.34 -6.39
N ARG A 81 -4.34 -4.40 -6.53
CA ARG A 81 -5.75 -4.62 -6.15
C ARG A 81 -6.42 -5.72 -6.98
N GLN A 82 -6.12 -5.81 -8.28
CA GLN A 82 -6.63 -6.87 -9.14
C GLN A 82 -6.12 -8.26 -8.76
N LYS A 83 -4.87 -8.35 -8.30
CA LYS A 83 -4.27 -9.61 -7.84
C LYS A 83 -4.64 -9.98 -6.41
N PHE A 84 -5.27 -9.07 -5.67
CA PHE A 84 -5.70 -9.34 -4.30
C PHE A 84 -6.94 -10.23 -4.29
N ASP A 85 -6.85 -11.30 -3.50
CA ASP A 85 -7.96 -12.19 -3.17
C ASP A 85 -7.93 -12.41 -1.66
N LYS A 86 -9.07 -12.15 -1.00
CA LYS A 86 -9.20 -12.24 0.46
C LYS A 86 -8.89 -13.65 1.02
N ASN A 87 -8.97 -14.67 0.16
CA ASN A 87 -8.75 -16.07 0.52
C ASN A 87 -7.33 -16.56 0.17
N LYS A 88 -6.49 -15.69 -0.42
CA LYS A 88 -5.14 -16.04 -0.85
C LYS A 88 -4.09 -15.22 -0.07
N PRO A 89 -2.86 -15.74 0.04
CA PRO A 89 -1.76 -14.94 0.55
C PRO A 89 -1.57 -13.67 -0.28
N LEU A 90 -1.14 -12.61 0.38
CA LEU A 90 -0.96 -11.31 -0.24
C LEU A 90 0.07 -11.40 -1.37
N PRO A 91 -0.21 -10.87 -2.57
CA PRO A 91 0.69 -11.01 -3.72
C PRO A 91 1.89 -10.06 -3.57
N LYS A 92 2.94 -10.56 -2.89
CA LYS A 92 4.13 -9.80 -2.44
C LYS A 92 4.78 -8.99 -3.56
N THR A 93 5.02 -9.59 -4.72
CA THR A 93 5.65 -8.90 -5.85
C THR A 93 4.84 -7.69 -6.32
N SER A 94 3.51 -7.81 -6.40
CA SER A 94 2.67 -6.66 -6.77
C SER A 94 2.54 -5.63 -5.65
N LEU A 95 2.58 -6.06 -4.38
CA LEU A 95 2.63 -5.14 -3.24
C LEU A 95 3.92 -4.30 -3.28
N GLU A 96 5.07 -4.96 -3.46
CA GLU A 96 6.38 -4.30 -3.52
C GLU A 96 6.48 -3.35 -4.71
N ASN A 97 5.96 -3.76 -5.88
CA ASN A 97 5.88 -2.88 -7.04
C ASN A 97 5.01 -1.64 -6.77
N ALA A 98 3.82 -1.83 -6.18
CA ALA A 98 2.93 -0.70 -5.83
C ALA A 98 3.61 0.26 -4.85
N ARG A 99 4.24 -0.26 -3.79
CA ARG A 99 5.01 0.56 -2.83
C ARG A 99 6.14 1.31 -3.51
N SER A 100 6.97 0.61 -4.29
CA SER A 100 8.10 1.23 -4.98
C SER A 100 7.67 2.36 -5.91
N LYS A 101 6.59 2.19 -6.67
CA LYS A 101 6.07 3.23 -7.56
C LYS A 101 5.46 4.41 -6.80
N ILE A 102 4.77 4.17 -5.68
CA ILE A 102 4.28 5.24 -4.80
C ILE A 102 5.45 5.99 -4.16
N ASP A 103 6.49 5.30 -3.70
CA ASP A 103 7.68 5.91 -3.10
C ASP A 103 8.44 6.76 -4.12
N GLN A 104 8.55 6.31 -5.38
CA GLN A 104 9.11 7.11 -6.48
C GLN A 104 8.33 8.41 -6.70
N TYR A 105 6.99 8.32 -6.68
CA TYR A 105 6.11 9.46 -6.83
C TYR A 105 6.25 10.46 -5.67
N VAL A 106 6.22 9.99 -4.42
CA VAL A 106 6.43 10.81 -3.22
C VAL A 106 7.83 11.43 -3.20
N SER A 107 8.86 10.65 -3.54
CA SER A 107 10.24 11.15 -3.60
C SER A 107 10.39 12.27 -4.61
N TYR A 108 9.75 12.15 -5.77
CA TYR A 108 9.75 13.20 -6.78
C TYR A 108 9.01 14.46 -6.30
N LEU A 109 7.84 14.32 -5.67
CA LEU A 109 7.13 15.43 -5.02
C LEU A 109 8.01 16.16 -3.99
N ASN A 110 8.69 15.40 -3.13
CA ASN A 110 9.60 15.94 -2.14
C ASN A 110 10.79 16.68 -2.79
N ALA A 111 11.36 16.14 -3.86
CA ALA A 111 12.44 16.78 -4.62
C ALA A 111 12.01 18.10 -5.28
N LEU A 112 10.73 18.20 -5.66
CA LEU A 112 10.13 19.44 -6.16
C LEU A 112 9.80 20.46 -5.04
N GLY A 113 10.05 20.12 -3.78
CA GLY A 113 9.72 20.97 -2.64
C GLY A 113 8.24 20.94 -2.26
N ALA A 114 7.46 19.93 -2.67
CA ALA A 114 6.10 19.72 -2.17
C ALA A 114 6.12 19.05 -0.78
N THR A 115 6.82 19.66 0.18
CA THR A 115 6.93 19.18 1.56
C THR A 115 6.37 20.19 2.54
N SER A 116 5.89 19.71 3.70
CA SER A 116 5.49 20.58 4.81
C SER A 116 6.60 21.53 5.29
N ALA A 117 7.88 21.19 5.08
CA ALA A 117 9.02 22.07 5.38
C ALA A 117 9.13 23.27 4.41
N THR A 118 8.83 23.06 3.13
CA THR A 118 8.88 24.10 2.09
C THR A 118 7.73 25.10 2.21
N LYS A 119 6.60 24.68 2.79
CA LYS A 119 5.47 25.56 3.13
C LYS A 119 5.88 26.67 4.11
N ASN A 120 6.79 26.37 5.05
CA ASN A 120 7.30 27.34 6.02
C ASN A 120 8.43 28.23 5.47
N THR A 121 9.16 27.80 4.44
CA THR A 121 10.24 28.60 3.85
C THR A 121 9.73 29.70 2.91
N LEU A 122 8.58 29.48 2.26
CA LEU A 122 7.95 30.46 1.36
C LEU A 122 6.98 31.42 2.06
N THR A 123 6.52 31.09 3.27
CA THR A 123 5.61 31.95 4.05
C THR A 123 6.32 32.86 5.05
N GLY A 124 7.65 32.79 5.17
CA GLY A 124 8.44 33.74 5.94
C GLY A 124 7.98 33.92 7.39
N PHE A 125 8.44 33.03 8.28
CA PHE A 125 8.56 33.37 9.70
C PHE A 125 10.03 33.70 9.99
#